data_AF-A0A2G4HZY1-F1
#
_entry.id   AF-A0A2G4HZY1-F1
#
_cell.length_a   1.000
_cell.length_b   1.000
_cell.length_c   1.000
_cell.angle_alpha   90.00
_cell.angle_beta   90.00
_cell.angle_gamma   90.00
#
_symmetry.space_group_name_H-M   'P 1'
#
loop_
_entity.id
_entity.type
_entity.pdbx_description
1 polymer ?
#
loop_
_entity_poly.entity_id
_entity_poly.type
_entity_poly.pdbx_seq_one_letter_code
_entity_poly.pdbx_strand_id
1 'polypeptide(L)'
;MNIIQKIQGAFCSMRTPILTIIVLCSINTGIAQSGMLKRGKAANTRKKTPNIESANTLLPTTDKGEPKSDFPSLGVSNKIEEELLIKELDKGLKFVPYVRSAPVKPNPLGNYPKLKNAPSWDGREPGNYSIRFKIKTLTPLKATPKITNIYAGDTVFLADHNIGGKYLRDTAVIDKYGVANFAGTKKLQRGMYLFVFPQRRDFFEFIIDDDQDFQIDFDTAWSTRDYYGTMNVIGSVENSAFLKYQIGKMTVIEKLMAIDQVIENDSMAAESIKDSCDLIREGLLAEKGNFDSAFIQANPSHVLAKFLLAMINVRFPTELPTLSNGLKDSSFSFRWYRSHYWDHIDFGDDGLLRMPVNIVKQKLDFFFDKVIVPDADTCINFSQILLSACKNTIEMEKYLVWYLTNRFESSNVMGMDRAFVSMALNTYCQGKSWWTDSVTVSKMCENAFRRAHTLIGETAPDLELKDTKDQWINTNSIQGPYVVMVFWDPTCGHCKEVLPKLAKIYNDNKDKGWKVIALSSGDKRKEWLEYYNTHPETQTLTHLIRGEVQSQKYADNLYSYYVIASPTIYVLDGNKKIVANRIDIDKMEEFLQHLDAEKKAKK
;
A
#
# COMPACT_ATOMS: atom_id res chain seq x y z
N MET A 1 12.53 -24.46 -6.68
CA MET A 1 13.07 -24.41 -5.31
C MET A 1 13.42 -22.98 -4.83
N ASN A 2 14.15 -22.15 -5.61
CA ASN A 2 14.57 -20.80 -5.18
C ASN A 2 13.44 -19.77 -4.90
N ILE A 3 12.26 -19.90 -5.50
CA ILE A 3 11.14 -18.95 -5.30
C ILE A 3 10.44 -19.20 -3.94
N ILE A 4 10.26 -20.47 -3.56
CA ILE A 4 9.60 -20.85 -2.29
C ILE A 4 10.44 -20.44 -1.09
N GLN A 5 11.77 -20.63 -1.15
CA GLN A 5 12.68 -20.15 -0.09
C GLN A 5 12.76 -18.62 -0.02
N LYS A 6 12.69 -17.91 -1.16
CA LYS A 6 12.61 -16.43 -1.17
C LYS A 6 11.31 -15.91 -0.59
N ILE A 7 10.21 -16.61 -0.85
CA ILE A 7 8.88 -16.30 -0.28
C ILE A 7 8.88 -16.58 1.23
N GLN A 8 9.41 -17.72 1.69
CA GLN A 8 9.57 -18.05 3.12
C GLN A 8 10.49 -17.08 3.88
N GLY A 9 11.60 -16.65 3.26
CA GLY A 9 12.51 -15.65 3.83
C GLY A 9 11.87 -14.25 3.96
N ALA A 10 11.08 -13.84 2.97
CA ALA A 10 10.32 -12.58 3.02
C ALA A 10 9.18 -12.61 4.07
N PHE A 11 8.58 -13.78 4.32
CA PHE A 11 7.56 -13.95 5.35
C PHE A 11 8.12 -13.83 6.78
N CYS A 12 9.36 -14.29 7.01
CA CYS A 12 10.02 -14.14 8.30
C CYS A 12 10.34 -12.66 8.60
N SER A 13 10.72 -11.87 7.59
CA SER A 13 11.01 -10.44 7.75
C SER A 13 9.77 -9.53 7.80
N MET A 14 8.58 -10.02 7.43
CA MET A 14 7.32 -9.29 7.59
C MET A 14 6.67 -9.51 8.97
N ARG A 15 6.93 -10.65 9.64
CA ARG A 15 6.48 -10.87 11.03
C ARG A 15 7.13 -9.90 12.03
N THR A 16 8.37 -9.49 11.79
CA THR A 16 9.17 -8.69 12.73
C THR A 16 8.78 -7.19 12.79
N PRO A 17 8.50 -6.45 11.70
CA PRO A 17 8.11 -5.04 11.77
C PRO A 17 6.61 -4.82 12.02
N ILE A 18 5.73 -5.77 11.66
CA ILE A 18 4.27 -5.62 11.78
C ILE A 18 3.83 -5.62 13.26
N LEU A 19 4.48 -6.42 14.11
CA LEU A 19 4.18 -6.42 15.55
C LEU A 19 4.76 -5.22 16.30
N THR A 20 5.93 -4.72 15.88
CA THR A 20 6.56 -3.56 16.53
C THR A 20 5.78 -2.27 16.25
N ILE A 21 5.10 -2.13 15.11
CA ILE A 21 4.31 -0.92 14.78
C ILE A 21 3.03 -0.80 15.62
N ILE A 22 2.37 -1.93 15.94
CA ILE A 22 1.19 -1.93 16.83
C ILE A 22 1.59 -1.59 18.28
N VAL A 23 2.80 -1.98 18.70
CA VAL A 23 3.34 -1.65 20.04
C VAL A 23 3.92 -0.24 20.10
N LEU A 24 4.60 0.25 19.05
CA LEU A 24 5.24 1.57 19.02
C LEU A 24 4.27 2.74 18.84
N CYS A 25 3.08 2.54 18.25
CA CYS A 25 2.11 3.61 18.05
C CYS A 25 1.54 4.18 19.37
N SER A 26 1.73 3.48 20.49
CA SER A 26 1.35 3.93 21.84
C SER A 26 2.51 4.57 22.63
N ILE A 27 3.74 4.57 22.10
CA ILE A 27 4.96 4.79 22.90
C ILE A 27 5.76 6.05 22.51
N ASN A 28 5.56 6.63 21.32
CA ASN A 28 6.40 7.74 20.87
C ASN A 28 5.96 9.13 21.39
N THR A 29 5.81 9.29 22.70
CA THR A 29 5.90 10.58 23.39
C THR A 29 6.45 10.39 24.80
N GLY A 30 7.74 10.67 24.98
CA GLY A 30 8.27 11.12 26.26
C GLY A 30 9.33 10.23 26.89
N ILE A 31 10.60 10.46 26.53
CA ILE A 31 11.67 10.53 27.54
C ILE A 31 12.57 11.72 27.15
N ALA A 32 12.35 12.85 27.82
CA ALA A 32 13.30 13.95 27.90
C ALA A 32 13.94 13.95 29.30
N GLN A 33 15.27 13.81 29.31
CA GLN A 33 16.26 14.18 30.33
C GLN A 33 16.03 13.84 31.82
N SER A 34 16.94 13.05 32.40
CA SER A 34 18.05 13.54 33.25
C SER A 34 18.57 12.43 34.17
N GLY A 35 19.89 12.38 34.40
CA GLY A 35 20.46 11.52 35.45
C GLY A 35 21.88 11.03 35.18
N MET A 36 22.88 11.88 35.44
CA MET A 36 24.28 11.45 35.61
C MET A 36 24.37 10.41 36.75
N LEU A 37 25.06 9.28 36.53
CA LEU A 37 25.65 8.52 37.64
C LEU A 37 26.93 7.79 37.23
N LYS A 38 27.88 7.86 38.17
CA LYS A 38 29.32 7.61 38.06
C LYS A 38 29.65 6.12 37.95
N ARG A 39 30.74 5.83 37.23
CA ARG A 39 31.44 4.54 37.23
C ARG A 39 31.87 4.15 38.64
N GLY A 40 31.37 3.01 39.13
CA GLY A 40 31.81 2.32 40.34
C GLY A 40 32.20 0.87 40.01
N LYS A 41 33.32 0.42 40.59
CA LYS A 41 34.08 -0.80 40.26
C LYS A 41 33.33 -2.11 40.53
N ALA A 42 33.61 -3.10 39.69
CA ALA A 42 33.26 -4.51 39.85
C ALA A 42 33.88 -5.11 41.12
N ALA A 43 33.11 -5.96 41.82
CA ALA A 43 33.62 -6.93 42.78
C ALA A 43 33.02 -8.30 42.47
N ASN A 44 33.91 -9.27 42.37
CA ASN A 44 33.74 -10.63 41.89
C ASN A 44 33.45 -11.54 43.08
N THR A 45 32.32 -12.25 43.11
CA THR A 45 32.17 -13.45 43.97
C THR A 45 31.39 -14.56 43.26
N ARG A 46 31.98 -15.77 43.32
CA ARG A 46 31.55 -17.02 42.69
C ARG A 46 30.35 -17.65 43.40
N LYS A 47 29.44 -18.16 42.57
CA LYS A 47 28.65 -19.41 42.65
C LYS A 47 27.96 -19.76 43.98
N LYS A 48 26.63 -19.75 43.93
CA LYS A 48 25.80 -20.91 44.31
C LYS A 48 24.73 -21.12 43.24
N THR A 49 24.68 -22.31 42.67
CA THR A 49 23.51 -22.83 41.94
C THR A 49 22.42 -23.15 42.96
N PRO A 50 21.16 -22.78 42.73
CA PRO A 50 20.08 -23.70 43.10
C PRO A 50 18.95 -23.81 42.07
N ASN A 51 18.57 -25.06 41.82
CA ASN A 51 17.24 -25.66 41.57
C ASN A 51 16.19 -25.04 40.63
N ILE A 52 15.62 -25.96 39.84
CA ILE A 52 14.65 -25.85 38.73
C ILE A 52 13.22 -25.43 39.17
N GLU A 53 13.00 -24.92 40.38
CA GLU A 53 11.65 -24.56 40.87
C GLU A 53 11.28 -23.07 40.77
N SER A 54 12.14 -22.19 40.25
CA SER A 54 11.92 -20.73 40.32
C SER A 54 11.42 -20.05 39.04
N ALA A 55 10.92 -20.79 38.03
CA ALA A 55 10.36 -20.17 36.81
C ALA A 55 8.89 -19.73 36.97
N ASN A 56 8.12 -20.37 37.86
CA ASN A 56 6.72 -20.01 38.13
C ASN A 56 6.55 -18.87 39.16
N THR A 57 7.64 -18.37 39.74
CA THR A 57 7.60 -17.40 40.85
C THR A 57 7.86 -15.95 40.42
N LEU A 58 8.04 -15.68 39.12
CA LEU A 58 8.35 -14.34 38.59
C LEU A 58 7.12 -13.58 38.06
N LEU A 59 5.92 -14.13 38.19
CA LEU A 59 4.67 -13.40 37.94
C LEU A 59 4.09 -12.92 39.28
N PRO A 60 3.75 -11.63 39.44
CA PRO A 60 3.09 -11.17 40.65
C PRO A 60 1.71 -11.83 40.76
N THR A 61 1.48 -12.58 41.84
CA THR A 61 0.15 -13.06 42.21
C THR A 61 -0.65 -11.87 42.77
N THR A 62 -1.38 -11.16 41.91
CA THR A 62 -2.43 -10.27 42.42
C THR A 62 -3.72 -11.05 42.57
N ASP A 63 -3.96 -11.45 43.81
CA ASP A 63 -5.24 -11.91 44.34
C ASP A 63 -6.26 -10.76 44.25
N LYS A 64 -6.86 -10.61 43.06
CA LYS A 64 -8.09 -9.86 42.82
C LYS A 64 -8.93 -10.76 41.95
N GLY A 65 -10.05 -11.24 42.52
CA GLY A 65 -10.93 -12.23 41.92
C GLY A 65 -11.08 -12.07 40.42
N GLU A 66 -10.75 -13.16 39.70
CA GLU A 66 -10.90 -13.27 38.26
C GLU A 66 -12.30 -12.79 37.84
N PRO A 67 -12.42 -11.77 36.97
CA PRO A 67 -13.69 -11.54 36.31
C PRO A 67 -13.97 -12.77 35.44
N LYS A 68 -15.09 -13.44 35.68
CA LYS A 68 -15.56 -14.55 34.84
C LYS A 68 -15.60 -14.08 33.38
N SER A 69 -14.64 -14.51 32.58
CA SER A 69 -14.70 -14.37 31.14
C SER A 69 -15.61 -15.46 30.58
N ASP A 70 -16.65 -15.09 29.83
CA ASP A 70 -17.46 -16.04 29.07
C ASP A 70 -16.70 -16.65 27.86
N PHE A 71 -15.39 -16.39 27.75
CA PHE A 71 -14.50 -17.03 26.79
C PHE A 71 -13.77 -18.20 27.47
N PRO A 72 -13.79 -19.41 26.87
CA PRO A 72 -13.17 -20.58 27.48
C PRO A 72 -11.66 -20.38 27.62
N SER A 73 -11.13 -20.62 28.83
CA SER A 73 -9.69 -20.75 29.06
C SER A 73 -9.20 -22.02 28.35
N LEU A 74 -8.50 -21.86 27.23
CA LEU A 74 -7.93 -22.99 26.50
C LEU A 74 -6.45 -23.17 26.89
N GLY A 75 -6.13 -24.37 27.37
CA GLY A 75 -4.86 -24.71 27.99
C GLY A 75 -3.68 -24.67 27.03
N VAL A 76 -2.48 -24.53 27.60
CA VAL A 76 -1.20 -24.40 26.90
C VAL A 76 -0.90 -25.66 26.05
N SER A 77 -1.27 -25.63 24.76
CA SER A 77 -0.81 -26.57 23.71
C SER A 77 -0.93 -25.92 22.32
N ASN A 78 -0.19 -24.82 22.13
CA ASN A 78 -0.39 -23.80 21.08
C ASN A 78 0.23 -24.13 19.70
N LYS A 79 0.07 -25.33 19.17
CA LYS A 79 0.36 -25.59 17.73
C LYS A 79 -0.81 -26.21 16.97
N ILE A 80 -1.68 -26.90 17.68
CA ILE A 80 -2.78 -27.66 17.10
C ILE A 80 -4.01 -26.76 16.90
N GLU A 81 -4.23 -25.76 17.75
CA GLU A 81 -5.43 -24.90 17.72
C GLU A 81 -5.44 -23.89 16.58
N GLU A 82 -4.34 -23.16 16.32
CA GLU A 82 -4.26 -22.22 15.17
C GLU A 82 -4.41 -22.97 13.83
N GLU A 83 -3.88 -24.20 13.72
CA GLU A 83 -3.98 -25.01 12.52
C GLU A 83 -5.40 -25.58 12.31
N LEU A 84 -6.07 -26.03 13.38
CA LEU A 84 -7.47 -26.47 13.34
C LEU A 84 -8.41 -25.32 13.02
N LEU A 85 -8.18 -24.17 13.63
CA LEU A 85 -8.97 -22.98 13.41
C LEU A 85 -8.77 -22.46 11.99
N ILE A 86 -7.53 -22.38 11.47
CA ILE A 86 -7.31 -22.03 10.06
C ILE A 86 -7.96 -23.06 9.13
N LYS A 87 -7.97 -24.36 9.47
CA LYS A 87 -8.74 -25.37 8.72
C LYS A 87 -10.26 -25.15 8.81
N GLU A 88 -10.78 -24.55 9.89
CA GLU A 88 -12.18 -24.12 10.00
C GLU A 88 -12.45 -22.81 9.24
N LEU A 89 -11.52 -21.85 9.28
CA LEU A 89 -11.54 -20.63 8.46
C LEU A 89 -11.55 -21.02 6.97
N ASP A 90 -10.69 -21.94 6.55
CA ASP A 90 -10.60 -22.47 5.17
C ASP A 90 -11.87 -23.23 4.73
N LYS A 91 -12.62 -23.82 5.67
CA LYS A 91 -13.86 -24.57 5.39
C LYS A 91 -15.13 -23.72 5.48
N GLY A 92 -15.08 -22.58 6.18
CA GLY A 92 -16.27 -21.89 6.66
C GLY A 92 -16.28 -20.36 6.53
N LEU A 93 -15.17 -19.69 6.24
CA LEU A 93 -15.17 -18.25 5.94
C LEU A 93 -15.58 -17.98 4.49
N LYS A 94 -16.82 -18.34 4.17
CA LYS A 94 -17.56 -17.58 3.16
C LYS A 94 -17.98 -16.27 3.82
N PHE A 95 -17.07 -15.32 3.72
CA PHE A 95 -17.30 -13.88 3.67
C PHE A 95 -18.78 -13.47 3.78
N VAL A 96 -19.14 -12.76 4.86
CA VAL A 96 -20.40 -12.00 4.87
C VAL A 96 -20.08 -10.67 4.19
N PRO A 97 -20.45 -10.46 2.92
CA PRO A 97 -20.14 -9.22 2.25
C PRO A 97 -20.78 -8.08 3.02
N TYR A 98 -20.08 -6.97 3.16
CA TYR A 98 -20.76 -5.75 3.56
C TYR A 98 -21.83 -5.41 2.52
N VAL A 99 -23.08 -5.31 2.95
CA VAL A 99 -24.19 -4.87 2.12
C VAL A 99 -24.60 -3.52 2.66
N ARG A 100 -24.33 -2.45 1.90
CA ARG A 100 -24.80 -1.11 2.21
C ARG A 100 -26.32 -1.13 2.38
N SER A 101 -26.81 -0.44 3.40
CA SER A 101 -28.25 -0.28 3.66
C SER A 101 -28.99 0.49 2.55
N ALA A 102 -28.28 1.29 1.74
CA ALA A 102 -28.79 1.91 0.53
C ALA A 102 -27.86 1.65 -0.66
N PRO A 103 -28.38 1.20 -1.82
CA PRO A 103 -27.58 1.16 -3.04
C PRO A 103 -27.17 2.59 -3.39
N VAL A 104 -25.87 2.80 -3.61
CA VAL A 104 -25.41 3.97 -4.36
C VAL A 104 -26.17 3.89 -5.67
N LYS A 105 -27.06 4.85 -5.97
CA LYS A 105 -27.61 4.94 -7.33
C LYS A 105 -26.38 5.07 -8.23
N PRO A 106 -26.05 4.05 -9.05
CA PRO A 106 -25.11 4.30 -10.12
C PRO A 106 -25.70 5.49 -10.87
N ASN A 107 -24.88 6.45 -11.30
CA ASN A 107 -25.41 7.44 -12.24
C ASN A 107 -26.06 6.63 -13.39
N PRO A 108 -27.41 6.59 -13.53
CA PRO A 108 -28.09 5.57 -14.34
C PRO A 108 -27.85 5.76 -15.83
N LEU A 109 -27.13 6.83 -16.18
CA LEU A 109 -26.88 7.26 -17.53
C LEU A 109 -25.41 7.64 -17.55
N GLY A 110 -24.65 7.05 -18.47
CA GLY A 110 -23.35 7.56 -18.90
C GLY A 110 -23.39 8.99 -19.48
N ASN A 111 -24.44 9.77 -19.17
CA ASN A 111 -24.47 11.21 -19.27
C ASN A 111 -23.77 11.80 -18.04
N TYR A 112 -22.45 11.74 -18.06
CA TYR A 112 -21.67 12.64 -17.24
C TYR A 112 -21.86 14.04 -17.82
N PRO A 113 -22.39 15.01 -17.06
CA PRO A 113 -22.38 16.39 -17.53
C PRO A 113 -20.92 16.71 -17.88
N LYS A 114 -20.68 17.46 -18.97
CA LYS A 114 -19.36 18.06 -19.22
C LYS A 114 -18.98 18.80 -17.94
N LEU A 115 -18.15 18.17 -17.10
CA LEU A 115 -17.81 18.65 -15.77
C LEU A 115 -17.01 19.92 -15.97
N LYS A 116 -17.68 21.07 -15.99
CA LYS A 116 -17.03 22.38 -15.96
C LYS A 116 -17.30 22.91 -14.56
N ASN A 117 -16.27 22.94 -13.73
CA ASN A 117 -16.27 23.50 -12.37
C ASN A 117 -16.99 22.68 -11.27
N ALA A 118 -17.06 21.35 -11.39
CA ALA A 118 -17.56 20.52 -10.29
C ALA A 118 -16.46 20.32 -9.22
N PRO A 119 -16.72 20.61 -7.93
CA PRO A 119 -15.78 20.32 -6.85
C PRO A 119 -15.72 18.80 -6.57
N SER A 120 -14.59 18.33 -6.04
CA SER A 120 -14.43 16.93 -5.63
C SER A 120 -15.46 16.54 -4.56
N TRP A 121 -16.02 15.33 -4.67
CA TRP A 121 -16.93 14.79 -3.65
C TRP A 121 -16.17 14.57 -2.33
N ASP A 122 -16.76 15.00 -1.21
CA ASP A 122 -16.15 14.98 0.13
C ASP A 122 -16.15 13.60 0.79
N GLY A 123 -16.66 12.58 0.08
CA GLY A 123 -16.64 11.19 0.53
C GLY A 123 -17.76 10.84 1.52
N ARG A 124 -18.66 11.77 1.86
CA ARG A 124 -19.68 11.56 2.90
C ARG A 124 -21.09 11.60 2.34
N GLU A 125 -21.90 10.70 2.86
CA GLU A 125 -23.31 10.59 2.50
C GLU A 125 -24.17 11.53 3.37
N PRO A 126 -25.30 12.04 2.85
CA PRO A 126 -26.27 12.75 3.67
C PRO A 126 -26.79 11.84 4.80
N GLY A 127 -26.89 12.39 6.01
CA GLY A 127 -27.46 11.68 7.16
C GLY A 127 -26.83 12.14 8.46
N ASN A 128 -27.61 12.05 9.54
CA ASN A 128 -27.16 12.54 10.83
C ASN A 128 -26.30 11.52 11.56
N TYR A 129 -25.33 12.00 12.33
CA TYR A 129 -24.65 11.22 13.37
C TYR A 129 -24.69 11.98 14.70
N SER A 130 -24.67 11.24 15.80
CA SER A 130 -24.48 11.79 17.15
C SER A 130 -23.69 10.79 17.99
N ILE A 131 -22.43 11.13 18.26
CA ILE A 131 -21.52 10.29 19.02
C ILE A 131 -21.17 11.03 20.31
N ARG A 132 -21.57 10.44 21.43
CA ARG A 132 -21.44 11.06 22.74
C ARG A 132 -20.34 10.38 23.54
N PHE A 133 -19.47 11.19 24.13
CA PHE A 133 -18.42 10.74 25.02
C PHE A 133 -18.67 11.33 26.39
N LYS A 134 -18.92 10.47 27.39
CA LYS A 134 -19.19 10.90 28.76
C LYS A 134 -18.00 10.56 29.65
N ILE A 135 -17.38 11.60 30.18
CA ILE A 135 -16.26 11.51 31.12
C ILE A 135 -16.83 11.52 32.53
N LYS A 136 -16.70 10.39 33.25
CA LYS A 136 -17.29 10.22 34.59
C LYS A 136 -16.69 11.16 35.64
N THR A 137 -15.37 11.36 35.60
CA THR A 137 -14.66 12.21 36.56
C THR A 137 -14.03 13.42 35.87
N LEU A 138 -14.59 14.61 36.12
CA LEU A 138 -14.00 15.91 35.74
C LEU A 138 -13.20 16.49 36.89
N THR A 139 -12.07 17.15 36.58
CA THR A 139 -11.35 17.93 37.60
C THR A 139 -12.05 19.26 37.83
N PRO A 140 -12.44 19.60 39.06
CA PRO A 140 -12.89 20.95 39.39
C PRO A 140 -11.79 21.96 39.09
N LEU A 141 -12.13 23.11 38.49
CA LEU A 141 -11.18 24.18 38.11
C LEU A 141 -10.23 24.63 39.24
N LYS A 142 -10.58 24.40 40.51
CA LYS A 142 -9.82 24.79 41.70
C LYS A 142 -9.27 23.61 42.53
N ALA A 143 -9.33 22.37 42.05
CA ALA A 143 -8.91 21.20 42.81
C ALA A 143 -7.37 21.06 42.87
N THR A 144 -6.85 20.87 44.08
CA THR A 144 -5.46 20.49 44.35
C THR A 144 -5.45 19.30 45.31
N PRO A 145 -4.87 18.14 44.94
CA PRO A 145 -4.22 17.85 43.67
C PRO A 145 -5.22 17.73 42.52
N LYS A 146 -4.75 17.97 41.28
CA LYS A 146 -5.54 17.71 40.08
C LYS A 146 -5.85 16.21 39.99
N ILE A 147 -7.12 15.84 39.93
CA ILE A 147 -7.59 14.45 39.92
C ILE A 147 -7.42 13.84 38.52
N THR A 148 -7.72 14.63 37.49
CA THR A 148 -7.52 14.36 36.05
C THR A 148 -7.02 15.63 35.33
N ASN A 149 -6.54 15.51 34.08
CA ASN A 149 -6.17 16.66 33.23
C ASN A 149 -7.26 16.98 32.21
N ILE A 150 -8.54 16.89 32.60
CA ILE A 150 -9.70 17.20 31.75
C ILE A 150 -10.69 18.07 32.52
N TYR A 151 -11.13 19.15 31.89
CA TYR A 151 -12.01 20.16 32.46
C TYR A 151 -13.25 20.39 31.57
N ALA A 152 -14.35 20.82 32.18
CA ALA A 152 -15.47 21.36 31.42
C ALA A 152 -15.01 22.61 30.64
N GLY A 153 -15.44 22.72 29.38
CA GLY A 153 -14.97 23.74 28.44
C GLY A 153 -13.72 23.35 27.63
N ASP A 154 -13.06 22.24 27.96
CA ASP A 154 -11.96 21.74 27.14
C ASP A 154 -12.46 21.29 25.76
N THR A 155 -11.64 21.55 24.74
CA THR A 155 -11.89 21.08 23.37
C THR A 155 -11.29 19.70 23.18
N VAL A 156 -12.11 18.77 22.69
CA VAL A 156 -11.73 17.43 22.26
C VAL A 156 -11.92 17.28 20.76
N PHE A 157 -11.23 16.31 20.17
CA PHE A 157 -11.24 16.12 18.72
C PHE A 157 -11.62 14.71 18.34
N LEU A 158 -12.32 14.60 17.23
CA LEU A 158 -12.57 13.35 16.53
C LEU A 158 -11.54 13.25 15.41
N ALA A 159 -10.82 12.14 15.32
CA ALA A 159 -9.95 11.82 14.21
C ALA A 159 -10.28 10.45 13.62
N ASP A 160 -9.83 10.17 12.40
CA ASP A 160 -9.87 8.82 11.82
C ASP A 160 -8.46 8.32 11.48
N HIS A 161 -8.33 7.00 11.42
CA HIS A 161 -7.29 6.41 10.59
C HIS A 161 -7.75 6.50 9.14
N ASN A 162 -6.85 6.88 8.23
CA ASN A 162 -7.16 6.90 6.80
C ASN A 162 -5.89 6.67 6.00
N ILE A 163 -5.84 5.59 5.21
CA ILE A 163 -4.71 5.25 4.31
C ILE A 163 -3.38 5.17 5.11
N GLY A 164 -3.43 4.85 6.41
CA GLY A 164 -2.28 4.73 7.31
C GLY A 164 -1.85 6.03 8.03
N GLY A 165 -2.52 7.16 7.76
CA GLY A 165 -2.36 8.41 8.51
C GLY A 165 -3.50 8.64 9.51
N LYS A 166 -3.34 9.64 10.39
CA LYS A 166 -4.37 10.09 11.35
C LYS A 166 -4.83 11.50 10.98
N TYR A 167 -6.13 11.72 10.80
CA TYR A 167 -6.66 13.01 10.35
C TYR A 167 -7.82 13.50 11.22
N LEU A 168 -7.78 14.76 11.62
CA LEU A 168 -8.86 15.39 12.38
C LEU A 168 -10.10 15.56 11.50
N ARG A 169 -11.26 15.22 12.04
CA ARG A 169 -12.56 15.20 11.35
C ARG A 169 -13.59 16.12 11.97
N ASP A 170 -13.59 16.26 13.28
CA ASP A 170 -14.57 17.07 14.01
C ASP A 170 -14.00 17.53 15.37
N THR A 171 -14.69 18.47 16.01
CA THR A 171 -14.33 19.02 17.32
C THR A 171 -15.58 19.16 18.18
N ALA A 172 -15.47 18.86 19.46
CA ALA A 172 -16.54 19.07 20.43
C ALA A 172 -15.97 19.73 21.69
N VAL A 173 -16.83 20.45 22.41
CA VAL A 173 -16.49 21.04 23.70
C VAL A 173 -17.15 20.20 24.79
N ILE A 174 -16.40 19.89 25.84
CA ILE A 174 -16.91 19.15 27.00
C ILE A 174 -17.86 20.06 27.78
N ASP A 175 -19.10 19.62 27.97
CA ASP A 175 -20.09 20.37 28.72
C ASP A 175 -19.87 20.28 30.26
N LYS A 176 -20.71 20.98 31.02
CA LYS A 176 -20.66 20.97 32.50
C LYS A 176 -20.97 19.61 33.13
N TYR A 177 -21.52 18.67 32.37
CA TYR A 177 -21.84 17.30 32.79
C TYR A 177 -20.78 16.28 32.34
N GLY A 178 -19.70 16.74 31.71
CA GLY A 178 -18.62 15.88 31.21
C GLY A 178 -18.94 15.20 29.89
N VAL A 179 -19.94 15.68 29.15
CA VAL A 179 -20.33 15.12 27.86
C VAL A 179 -19.74 15.95 26.72
N ALA A 180 -19.02 15.29 25.82
CA ALA A 180 -18.67 15.81 24.51
C ALA A 180 -19.55 15.13 23.45
N ASN A 181 -20.29 15.91 22.68
CA ASN A 181 -21.15 15.40 21.61
C ASN A 181 -20.61 15.84 20.24
N PHE A 182 -20.19 14.88 19.43
CA PHE A 182 -19.88 15.10 18.02
C PHE A 182 -21.14 14.81 17.22
N ALA A 183 -21.66 15.83 16.53
CA ALA A 183 -22.87 15.71 15.74
C ALA A 183 -22.77 16.48 14.43
N GLY A 184 -23.32 15.91 13.37
CA GLY A 184 -23.32 16.51 12.04
C GLY A 184 -24.40 15.92 11.14
N THR A 185 -24.60 16.54 9.97
CA THR A 185 -25.64 16.19 8.99
C THR A 185 -25.15 15.33 7.82
N LYS A 186 -23.87 14.94 7.85
CA LYS A 186 -23.24 14.03 6.90
C LYS A 186 -22.66 12.85 7.67
N LYS A 187 -23.06 11.62 7.32
CA LYS A 187 -22.58 10.42 7.99
C LYS A 187 -21.06 10.34 7.92
N LEU A 188 -20.45 9.90 9.01
CA LEU A 188 -19.05 9.52 9.02
C LEU A 188 -18.88 8.25 8.20
N GLN A 189 -17.69 8.06 7.65
CA GLN A 189 -17.39 6.82 6.95
C GLN A 189 -17.08 5.72 7.97
N ARG A 190 -17.48 4.48 7.67
CA ARG A 190 -17.16 3.30 8.48
C ARG A 190 -15.65 3.14 8.66
N GLY A 191 -15.19 2.66 9.82
CA GLY A 191 -13.77 2.43 10.11
C GLY A 191 -13.37 2.65 11.57
N MET A 192 -12.07 2.68 11.84
CA MET A 192 -11.52 2.95 13.17
C MET A 192 -11.21 4.44 13.34
N TYR A 193 -11.82 5.03 14.36
CA TYR A 193 -11.71 6.43 14.73
C TYR A 193 -10.98 6.60 16.05
N LEU A 194 -10.53 7.82 16.32
CA LEU A 194 -9.82 8.18 17.53
C LEU A 194 -10.56 9.30 18.26
N PHE A 195 -10.79 9.09 19.55
CA PHE A 195 -11.14 10.17 20.46
C PHE A 195 -9.84 10.80 20.95
N VAL A 196 -9.61 12.06 20.59
CA VAL A 196 -8.37 12.76 20.89
C VAL A 196 -8.59 13.73 22.04
N PHE A 197 -7.79 13.55 23.10
CA PHE A 197 -7.87 14.34 24.32
C PHE A 197 -7.45 15.81 24.09
N PRO A 198 -7.78 16.71 25.03
CA PRO A 198 -7.39 18.11 24.96
C PRO A 198 -5.88 18.26 24.78
N GLN A 199 -5.49 19.30 24.04
CA GLN A 199 -4.08 19.57 23.66
C GLN A 199 -3.42 18.43 22.86
N ARG A 200 -4.20 17.47 22.34
CA ARG A 200 -3.70 16.31 21.56
C ARG A 200 -2.68 15.46 22.33
N ARG A 201 -2.81 15.42 23.66
CA ARG A 201 -1.87 14.75 24.56
C ARG A 201 -1.94 13.23 24.50
N ASP A 202 -3.11 12.70 24.17
CA ASP A 202 -3.36 11.26 24.06
C ASP A 202 -4.60 10.98 23.20
N PHE A 203 -4.87 9.72 22.91
CA PHE A 203 -6.10 9.27 22.27
C PHE A 203 -6.42 7.81 22.62
N PHE A 204 -7.67 7.39 22.40
CA PHE A 204 -8.04 5.98 22.32
C PHE A 204 -8.85 5.72 21.05
N GLU A 205 -8.92 4.45 20.64
CA GLU A 205 -9.57 4.03 19.40
C GLU A 205 -10.98 3.51 19.66
N PHE A 206 -11.85 3.68 18.67
CA PHE A 206 -13.20 3.14 18.67
C PHE A 206 -13.68 2.95 17.23
N ILE A 207 -14.79 2.25 17.03
CA ILE A 207 -15.32 1.90 15.71
C ILE A 207 -16.47 2.84 15.34
N ILE A 208 -16.49 3.27 14.08
CA ILE A 208 -17.66 3.82 13.42
C ILE A 208 -18.20 2.75 12.49
N ASP A 209 -19.44 2.32 12.73
CA ASP A 209 -20.21 1.44 11.87
C ASP A 209 -21.37 2.21 11.21
N ASP A 210 -22.40 1.50 10.74
CA ASP A 210 -23.56 2.12 10.09
C ASP A 210 -24.50 2.83 11.10
N ASP A 211 -24.41 2.46 12.38
CA ASP A 211 -25.23 2.94 13.50
C ASP A 211 -24.47 4.03 14.28
N GLN A 212 -24.54 5.26 13.78
CA GLN A 212 -23.75 6.39 14.30
C GLN A 212 -24.48 7.21 15.37
N ASP A 213 -25.27 6.52 16.19
CA ASP A 213 -25.96 7.09 17.35
C ASP A 213 -25.69 6.25 18.60
N PHE A 214 -24.61 6.59 19.31
CA PHE A 214 -24.18 5.83 20.48
C PHE A 214 -23.43 6.72 21.48
N GLN A 215 -23.22 6.16 22.67
CA GLN A 215 -22.49 6.82 23.74
C GLN A 215 -21.40 5.90 24.29
N ILE A 216 -20.21 6.47 24.55
CA ILE A 216 -19.11 5.81 25.25
C ILE A 216 -18.84 6.57 26.54
N ASP A 217 -19.06 5.88 27.66
CA ASP A 217 -18.76 6.36 28.99
C ASP A 217 -17.38 5.85 29.40
N PHE A 218 -16.51 6.70 29.92
CA PHE A 218 -15.20 6.28 30.43
C PHE A 218 -14.73 7.16 31.58
N ASP A 219 -13.69 6.73 32.27
CA ASP A 219 -13.03 7.53 33.28
C ASP A 219 -11.56 7.77 32.92
N THR A 220 -11.02 8.87 33.44
CA THR A 220 -9.61 9.26 33.32
C THR A 220 -8.93 9.44 34.67
N ALA A 221 -9.62 9.10 35.77
CA ALA A 221 -9.09 9.13 37.12
C ALA A 221 -7.95 8.10 37.29
N TRP A 222 -6.76 8.61 37.65
CA TRP A 222 -5.51 7.90 37.99
C TRP A 222 -4.74 7.15 36.89
N SER A 223 -3.70 7.83 36.38
CA SER A 223 -2.35 7.35 35.99
C SER A 223 -2.10 6.09 35.12
N THR A 224 -3.07 5.25 34.76
CA THR A 224 -2.75 3.95 34.14
C THR A 224 -2.83 3.93 32.61
N ARG A 225 -3.30 4.98 31.92
CA ARG A 225 -3.60 4.97 30.46
C ARG A 225 -4.51 3.79 30.03
N ASP A 226 -5.10 3.06 30.99
CA ASP A 226 -6.05 1.99 30.76
C ASP A 226 -7.45 2.56 30.69
N TYR A 227 -7.74 3.19 29.55
CA TYR A 227 -9.06 3.77 29.30
C TYR A 227 -10.12 2.69 29.12
N TYR A 228 -9.75 1.54 28.55
CA TYR A 228 -10.67 0.46 28.19
C TYR A 228 -11.21 -0.26 29.43
N GLY A 229 -10.43 -0.44 30.50
CA GLY A 229 -10.90 -1.11 31.71
C GLY A 229 -12.09 -0.44 32.41
N THR A 230 -12.31 0.87 32.20
CA THR A 230 -13.43 1.63 32.81
C THR A 230 -14.52 2.04 31.82
N MET A 231 -14.34 1.70 30.54
CA MET A 231 -15.23 2.06 29.46
C MET A 231 -16.55 1.28 29.54
N ASN A 232 -17.63 1.93 29.13
CA ASN A 232 -18.93 1.32 28.91
C ASN A 232 -19.55 1.90 27.64
N VAL A 233 -20.04 1.04 26.76
CA VAL A 233 -20.60 1.41 25.45
C VAL A 233 -22.12 1.24 25.50
N ILE A 234 -22.85 2.23 25.00
CA ILE A 234 -24.32 2.25 24.95
C ILE A 234 -24.74 2.53 23.50
N GLY A 235 -25.49 1.61 22.89
CA GLY A 235 -26.07 1.83 21.55
C GLY A 235 -25.19 1.45 20.37
N SER A 236 -24.01 0.81 20.56
CA SER A 236 -23.20 0.28 19.46
C SER A 236 -22.72 -1.15 19.74
N VAL A 237 -23.10 -2.06 18.85
CA VAL A 237 -22.75 -3.49 18.92
C VAL A 237 -21.26 -3.70 18.62
N GLU A 238 -20.74 -3.09 17.56
CA GLU A 238 -19.34 -3.24 17.16
C GLU A 238 -18.39 -2.68 18.24
N ASN A 239 -18.70 -1.51 18.82
CA ASN A 239 -17.89 -0.94 19.89
C ASN A 239 -17.95 -1.77 21.18
N SER A 240 -19.09 -2.37 21.50
CA SER A 240 -19.21 -3.27 22.66
C SER A 240 -18.35 -4.52 22.49
N ALA A 241 -18.32 -5.10 21.28
CA ALA A 241 -17.44 -6.22 20.96
C ALA A 241 -15.96 -5.80 20.94
N PHE A 242 -15.65 -4.65 20.34
CA PHE A 242 -14.32 -4.07 20.30
C PHE A 242 -13.74 -3.85 21.69
N LEU A 243 -14.54 -3.31 22.62
CA LEU A 243 -14.14 -3.09 24.00
C LEU A 243 -13.75 -4.40 24.70
N LYS A 244 -14.59 -5.44 24.59
CA LYS A 244 -14.28 -6.77 25.15
C LYS A 244 -12.98 -7.34 24.60
N TYR A 245 -12.76 -7.18 23.30
CA TYR A 245 -11.53 -7.59 22.63
C TYR A 245 -10.30 -6.81 23.13
N GLN A 246 -10.39 -5.48 23.30
CA GLN A 246 -9.28 -4.66 23.80
C GLN A 246 -8.90 -5.05 25.24
N ILE A 247 -9.89 -5.23 26.12
CA ILE A 247 -9.66 -5.64 27.51
C ILE A 247 -8.91 -6.98 27.56
N GLY A 248 -9.37 -8.00 26.80
CA GLY A 248 -8.70 -9.29 26.76
C GLY A 248 -7.28 -9.23 26.20
N LYS A 249 -7.07 -8.41 25.15
CA LYS A 249 -5.77 -8.30 24.49
C LYS A 249 -4.75 -7.53 25.33
N MET A 250 -5.18 -6.52 26.10
CA MET A 250 -4.31 -5.76 27.00
C MET A 250 -3.63 -6.67 28.03
N THR A 251 -4.36 -7.62 28.62
CA THR A 251 -3.77 -8.58 29.57
C THR A 251 -2.63 -9.40 28.96
N VAL A 252 -2.77 -9.82 27.69
CA VAL A 252 -1.69 -10.55 26.98
C VAL A 252 -0.52 -9.62 26.63
N ILE A 253 -0.81 -8.37 26.25
CA ILE A 253 0.21 -7.37 25.93
C ILE A 253 1.04 -7.02 27.18
N GLU A 254 0.42 -6.87 28.36
CA GLU A 254 1.13 -6.61 29.61
C GLU A 254 2.11 -7.76 29.95
N LYS A 255 1.67 -9.01 29.77
CA LYS A 255 2.55 -10.19 29.94
C LYS A 255 3.71 -10.15 28.94
N LEU A 256 3.45 -9.83 27.67
CA LEU A 256 4.48 -9.71 26.64
C LEU A 256 5.50 -8.61 26.96
N MET A 257 5.04 -7.43 27.38
CA MET A 257 5.91 -6.32 27.76
C MET A 257 6.79 -6.67 28.95
N ALA A 258 6.25 -7.37 29.95
CA ALA A 258 7.03 -7.82 31.10
C ALA A 258 8.17 -8.76 30.67
N ILE A 259 7.91 -9.66 29.70
CA ILE A 259 8.93 -10.57 29.16
C ILE A 259 9.94 -9.83 28.28
N ASP A 260 9.49 -8.96 27.37
CA ASP A 260 10.38 -8.17 26.51
C ASP A 260 11.31 -7.29 27.37
N GLN A 261 10.82 -6.70 28.46
CA GLN A 261 11.63 -5.95 29.43
C GLN A 261 12.70 -6.83 30.11
N VAL A 262 12.39 -8.09 30.41
CA VAL A 262 13.36 -9.04 30.96
C VAL A 262 14.43 -9.38 29.92
N ILE A 263 14.03 -9.61 28.65
CA ILE A 263 14.94 -9.90 27.54
C ILE A 263 15.88 -8.71 27.27
N GLU A 264 15.37 -7.48 27.29
CA GLU A 264 16.17 -6.27 27.01
C GLU A 264 17.16 -5.94 28.13
N ASN A 265 16.76 -6.08 29.39
CA ASN A 265 17.62 -5.70 30.52
C ASN A 265 18.73 -6.71 30.83
N ASP A 266 18.58 -7.97 30.44
CA ASP A 266 19.56 -9.00 30.76
C ASP A 266 20.48 -9.32 29.58
N SER A 267 21.33 -8.35 29.22
CA SER A 267 22.31 -8.47 28.13
C SER A 267 23.41 -9.54 28.41
N MET A 268 23.43 -10.12 29.61
CA MET A 268 24.40 -11.12 30.07
C MET A 268 23.74 -12.44 30.53
N ALA A 269 22.44 -12.63 30.25
CA ALA A 269 21.72 -13.86 30.58
C ALA A 269 22.36 -15.09 29.94
N ALA A 270 22.34 -16.22 30.66
CA ALA A 270 22.70 -17.52 30.10
C ALA A 270 21.75 -17.88 28.94
N GLU A 271 22.28 -18.51 27.89
CA GLU A 271 21.52 -18.85 26.67
C GLU A 271 20.24 -19.64 26.97
N SER A 272 20.25 -20.52 27.98
CA SER A 272 19.09 -21.27 28.44
C SER A 272 17.93 -20.42 29.00
N ILE A 273 18.23 -19.25 29.60
CA ILE A 273 17.22 -18.31 30.11
C ILE A 273 16.57 -17.57 28.94
N LYS A 274 17.39 -17.19 27.95
CA LYS A 274 16.92 -16.52 26.73
C LYS A 274 16.01 -17.43 25.91
N ASP A 275 16.39 -18.69 25.72
CA ASP A 275 15.57 -19.72 25.05
C ASP A 275 14.24 -19.94 25.79
N SER A 276 14.26 -19.93 27.13
CA SER A 276 13.04 -20.06 27.94
C SER A 276 12.12 -18.84 27.81
N CYS A 277 12.67 -17.63 27.82
CA CYS A 277 11.91 -16.40 27.59
C CYS A 277 11.33 -16.35 26.17
N ASP A 278 12.09 -16.79 25.16
CA ASP A 278 11.64 -16.86 23.77
C ASP A 278 10.49 -17.87 23.62
N LEU A 279 10.56 -19.04 24.28
CA LEU A 279 9.46 -20.01 24.29
C LEU A 279 8.18 -19.44 24.94
N ILE A 280 8.30 -18.73 26.07
CA ILE A 280 7.14 -18.11 26.72
C ILE A 280 6.59 -16.99 25.83
N ARG A 281 7.46 -16.19 25.21
CA ARG A 281 7.09 -15.15 24.25
C ARG A 281 6.33 -15.74 23.06
N GLU A 282 6.80 -16.83 22.48
CA GLU A 282 6.07 -17.55 21.43
C GLU A 282 4.70 -18.05 21.90
N GLY A 283 4.61 -18.58 23.13
CA GLY A 283 3.36 -19.00 23.74
C GLY A 283 2.34 -17.86 23.88
N LEU A 284 2.78 -16.70 24.36
CA LEU A 284 1.95 -15.49 24.49
C LEU A 284 1.56 -14.89 23.13
N LEU A 285 2.46 -14.97 22.14
CA LEU A 285 2.14 -14.57 20.76
C LEU A 285 1.06 -15.47 20.16
N ALA A 286 1.08 -16.77 20.45
CA ALA A 286 0.03 -17.69 20.05
C ALA A 286 -1.29 -17.42 20.81
N GLU A 287 -1.24 -17.16 22.11
CA GLU A 287 -2.42 -16.73 22.90
C GLU A 287 -3.05 -15.45 22.30
N LYS A 288 -2.23 -14.46 21.94
CA LYS A 288 -2.67 -13.26 21.22
C LYS A 288 -3.33 -13.58 19.88
N GLY A 289 -2.77 -14.52 19.11
CA GLY A 289 -3.37 -15.00 17.86
C GLY A 289 -4.71 -15.72 18.05
N ASN A 290 -4.87 -16.45 19.17
CA ASN A 290 -6.12 -17.11 19.53
C ASN A 290 -7.23 -16.07 19.84
N PHE A 291 -6.90 -14.95 20.48
CA PHE A 291 -7.85 -13.85 20.68
C PHE A 291 -8.33 -13.24 19.36
N ASP A 292 -7.41 -12.97 18.43
CA ASP A 292 -7.74 -12.43 17.12
C ASP A 292 -8.68 -13.39 16.37
N SER A 293 -8.36 -14.68 16.43
CA SER A 293 -9.13 -15.78 15.83
C SER A 293 -10.54 -15.92 16.43
N ALA A 294 -10.66 -15.95 17.76
CA ALA A 294 -11.94 -16.04 18.44
C ALA A 294 -12.83 -14.83 18.14
N PHE A 295 -12.25 -13.64 18.05
CA PHE A 295 -12.97 -12.43 17.67
C PHE A 295 -13.52 -12.51 16.24
N ILE A 296 -12.70 -12.98 15.29
CA ILE A 296 -13.11 -13.17 13.89
C ILE A 296 -14.30 -14.13 13.79
N GLN A 297 -14.23 -15.27 14.48
CA GLN A 297 -15.31 -16.27 14.45
C GLN A 297 -16.61 -15.77 15.09
N ALA A 298 -16.51 -15.04 16.20
CA ALA A 298 -17.67 -14.53 16.91
C ALA A 298 -18.33 -13.33 16.20
N ASN A 299 -17.56 -12.54 15.45
CA ASN A 299 -18.01 -11.28 14.86
C ASN A 299 -17.61 -11.11 13.37
N PRO A 300 -17.91 -12.07 12.48
CA PRO A 300 -17.35 -12.10 11.12
C PRO A 300 -17.76 -10.91 10.23
N SER A 301 -18.84 -10.20 10.56
CA SER A 301 -19.30 -9.00 9.84
C SER A 301 -18.66 -7.69 10.31
N HIS A 302 -18.05 -7.67 11.50
CA HIS A 302 -17.50 -6.44 12.10
C HIS A 302 -16.26 -5.97 11.34
N VAL A 303 -16.05 -4.66 11.25
CA VAL A 303 -14.92 -4.10 10.49
C VAL A 303 -13.57 -4.55 11.06
N LEU A 304 -13.46 -4.65 12.40
CA LEU A 304 -12.26 -5.16 13.05
C LEU A 304 -11.98 -6.61 12.67
N ALA A 305 -13.00 -7.49 12.62
CA ALA A 305 -12.80 -8.90 12.28
C ALA A 305 -12.27 -9.04 10.85
N LYS A 306 -12.82 -8.29 9.89
CA LYS A 306 -12.33 -8.25 8.51
C LYS A 306 -10.90 -7.75 8.42
N PHE A 307 -10.55 -6.73 9.20
CA PHE A 307 -9.19 -6.23 9.28
C PHE A 307 -8.21 -7.26 9.85
N LEU A 308 -8.57 -7.93 10.96
CA LEU A 308 -7.76 -8.98 11.56
C LEU A 308 -7.57 -10.14 10.58
N LEU A 309 -8.63 -10.57 9.90
CA LEU A 309 -8.56 -11.60 8.86
C LEU A 309 -7.62 -11.17 7.72
N ALA A 310 -7.69 -9.92 7.27
CA ALA A 310 -6.81 -9.39 6.22
C ALA A 310 -5.32 -9.41 6.60
N MET A 311 -4.99 -9.37 7.90
CA MET A 311 -3.60 -9.53 8.37
C MET A 311 -3.12 -10.99 8.36
N ILE A 312 -4.03 -11.96 8.31
CA ILE A 312 -3.68 -13.38 8.23
C ILE A 312 -3.33 -13.73 6.78
N ASN A 313 -2.14 -14.31 6.58
CA ASN A 313 -1.72 -14.78 5.27
C ASN A 313 -2.45 -16.08 4.89
N VAL A 314 -2.85 -16.18 3.62
CA VAL A 314 -3.46 -17.39 3.06
C VAL A 314 -2.40 -18.48 2.98
N ARG A 315 -2.67 -19.65 3.56
CA ARG A 315 -1.77 -20.81 3.47
C ARG A 315 -1.92 -21.45 2.10
N PHE A 316 -0.82 -21.97 1.55
CA PHE A 316 -0.87 -22.71 0.29
C PHE A 316 -0.75 -24.22 0.54
N PRO A 317 -1.36 -25.07 -0.30
CA PRO A 317 -1.24 -26.52 -0.20
C PRO A 317 0.21 -26.98 -0.26
N THR A 318 0.60 -27.82 0.70
CA THR A 318 1.90 -28.52 0.74
C THR A 318 1.86 -29.84 -0.03
N GLU A 319 0.68 -30.41 -0.21
CA GLU A 319 0.46 -31.59 -1.04
C GLU A 319 0.32 -31.19 -2.52
N LEU A 320 1.21 -31.74 -3.36
CA LEU A 320 1.26 -31.44 -4.78
C LEU A 320 0.52 -32.51 -5.59
N PRO A 321 -0.35 -32.12 -6.54
CA PRO A 321 -1.00 -33.08 -7.44
C PRO A 321 0.04 -33.74 -8.35
N THR A 322 -0.28 -34.96 -8.78
CA THR A 322 0.56 -35.72 -9.73
C THR A 322 0.09 -35.42 -11.15
N LEU A 323 1.03 -35.02 -12.00
CA LEU A 323 0.81 -34.79 -13.43
C LEU A 323 0.61 -36.12 -14.17
N SER A 324 0.08 -36.07 -15.39
CA SER A 324 -0.13 -37.24 -16.25
C SER A 324 1.13 -38.06 -16.53
N ASN A 325 2.31 -37.45 -16.39
CA ASN A 325 3.62 -38.09 -16.54
C ASN A 325 4.17 -38.71 -15.25
N GLY A 326 3.38 -38.74 -14.17
CA GLY A 326 3.79 -39.29 -12.86
C GLY A 326 4.64 -38.36 -11.98
N LEU A 327 5.00 -37.16 -12.47
CA LEU A 327 5.75 -36.17 -11.68
C LEU A 327 4.82 -35.29 -10.85
N LYS A 328 5.29 -34.81 -9.69
CA LYS A 328 4.55 -33.82 -8.89
C LYS A 328 4.61 -32.44 -9.54
N ASP A 329 3.49 -31.73 -9.57
CA ASP A 329 3.44 -30.37 -10.12
C ASP A 329 4.06 -29.35 -9.15
N SER A 330 5.36 -29.08 -9.32
CA SER A 330 6.11 -28.13 -8.49
C SER A 330 5.61 -26.67 -8.56
N SER A 331 4.77 -26.32 -9.54
CA SER A 331 4.24 -24.97 -9.72
C SER A 331 2.81 -24.82 -9.19
N PHE A 332 2.16 -25.91 -8.76
CA PHE A 332 0.80 -25.92 -8.26
C PHE A 332 0.60 -24.96 -7.07
N SER A 333 1.44 -25.07 -6.02
CA SER A 333 1.31 -24.22 -4.83
C SER A 333 1.36 -22.73 -5.15
N PHE A 334 2.23 -22.32 -6.09
CA PHE A 334 2.30 -20.93 -6.54
C PHE A 334 1.06 -20.48 -7.29
N ARG A 335 0.59 -21.29 -8.26
CA ARG A 335 -0.63 -20.96 -9.02
C ARG A 335 -1.86 -20.89 -8.11
N TRP A 336 -1.97 -21.82 -7.16
CA TRP A 336 -3.01 -21.84 -6.15
C TRP A 336 -2.93 -20.60 -5.24
N TYR A 337 -1.74 -20.29 -4.70
CA TYR A 337 -1.56 -19.12 -3.84
C TYR A 337 -1.96 -17.82 -4.56
N ARG A 338 -1.54 -17.66 -5.82
CA ARG A 338 -1.91 -16.49 -6.62
C ARG A 338 -3.42 -16.34 -6.81
N SER A 339 -4.16 -17.44 -6.97
CA SER A 339 -5.62 -17.38 -7.16
C SER A 339 -6.39 -17.14 -5.85
N HIS A 340 -5.83 -17.53 -4.71
CA HIS A 340 -6.47 -17.40 -3.38
C HIS A 340 -5.87 -16.27 -2.53
N TYR A 341 -4.92 -15.50 -3.06
CA TYR A 341 -4.22 -14.45 -2.31
C TYR A 341 -5.16 -13.41 -1.68
N TRP A 342 -6.28 -13.15 -2.35
CA TRP A 342 -7.27 -12.16 -1.96
C TRP A 342 -8.40 -12.71 -1.09
N ASP A 343 -8.40 -14.00 -0.73
CA ASP A 343 -9.51 -14.64 -0.01
C ASP A 343 -9.76 -14.05 1.37
N HIS A 344 -8.72 -13.50 2.00
CA HIS A 344 -8.79 -12.89 3.33
C HIS A 344 -9.03 -11.37 3.31
N ILE A 345 -9.35 -10.74 2.16
CA ILE A 345 -9.62 -9.28 2.12
C ILE A 345 -11.01 -8.97 1.57
N ASP A 346 -11.69 -8.02 2.21
CA ASP A 346 -13.00 -7.52 1.79
C ASP A 346 -12.89 -6.21 1.02
N PHE A 347 -12.76 -6.29 -0.32
CA PHE A 347 -12.82 -5.10 -1.18
C PHE A 347 -14.20 -4.45 -1.26
N GLY A 348 -15.24 -5.09 -0.71
CA GLY A 348 -16.58 -4.54 -0.56
C GLY A 348 -16.80 -3.78 0.76
N ASP A 349 -15.80 -3.63 1.62
CA ASP A 349 -15.89 -2.86 2.87
C ASP A 349 -14.93 -1.65 2.84
N ASP A 350 -15.53 -0.45 2.71
CA ASP A 350 -14.80 0.83 2.74
C ASP A 350 -14.06 1.06 4.07
N GLY A 351 -14.48 0.38 5.15
CA GLY A 351 -13.90 0.49 6.48
C GLY A 351 -12.44 0.06 6.54
N LEU A 352 -12.01 -0.86 5.67
CA LEU A 352 -10.61 -1.33 5.63
C LEU A 352 -9.61 -0.21 5.29
N LEU A 353 -10.03 0.82 4.55
CA LEU A 353 -9.18 1.99 4.26
C LEU A 353 -8.97 2.88 5.48
N ARG A 354 -9.84 2.76 6.49
CA ARG A 354 -9.84 3.53 7.72
C ARG A 354 -9.45 2.70 8.95
N MET A 355 -8.66 1.66 8.72
CA MET A 355 -8.03 0.89 9.79
C MET A 355 -6.59 1.39 10.04
N PRO A 356 -6.03 1.16 11.24
CA PRO A 356 -4.63 1.42 11.50
C PRO A 356 -3.80 0.56 10.56
N VAL A 357 -2.68 1.11 10.08
CA VAL A 357 -1.82 0.45 9.10
C VAL A 357 -2.56 0.23 7.78
N ASN A 358 -1.99 0.74 6.68
CA ASN A 358 -2.62 0.64 5.37
C ASN A 358 -2.50 -0.79 4.79
N ILE A 359 -3.31 -1.72 5.31
CA ILE A 359 -3.27 -3.15 4.96
C ILE A 359 -3.60 -3.38 3.49
N VAL A 360 -4.55 -2.61 2.94
CA VAL A 360 -4.94 -2.67 1.52
C VAL A 360 -3.73 -2.34 0.64
N LYS A 361 -3.01 -1.24 0.92
CA LYS A 361 -1.79 -0.88 0.19
C LYS A 361 -0.72 -1.96 0.29
N GLN A 362 -0.46 -2.46 1.49
CA GLN A 362 0.59 -3.47 1.70
C GLN A 362 0.30 -4.74 0.92
N LYS A 363 -0.95 -5.20 0.92
CA LYS A 363 -1.33 -6.37 0.14
C LYS A 363 -1.26 -6.12 -1.36
N LEU A 364 -1.66 -4.94 -1.83
CA LEU A 364 -1.52 -4.56 -3.24
C LEU A 364 -0.06 -4.51 -3.67
N ASP A 365 0.80 -3.85 -2.90
CA ASP A 365 2.24 -3.77 -3.19
C ASP A 365 2.85 -5.17 -3.26
N PHE A 366 2.62 -6.02 -2.25
CA PHE A 366 3.15 -7.39 -2.25
C PHE A 366 2.61 -8.20 -3.44
N PHE A 367 1.34 -8.06 -3.79
CA PHE A 367 0.74 -8.78 -4.92
C PHE A 367 1.41 -8.40 -6.24
N PHE A 368 1.48 -7.11 -6.53
CA PHE A 368 2.03 -6.60 -7.79
C PHE A 368 3.57 -6.69 -7.86
N ASP A 369 4.27 -6.75 -6.72
CA ASP A 369 5.74 -6.85 -6.67
C ASP A 369 6.25 -8.29 -6.60
N LYS A 370 5.50 -9.20 -5.95
CA LYS A 370 5.99 -10.54 -5.57
C LYS A 370 5.13 -11.71 -6.05
N VAL A 371 3.85 -11.48 -6.32
CA VAL A 371 2.91 -12.58 -6.65
C VAL A 371 2.68 -12.70 -8.14
N ILE A 372 2.61 -11.58 -8.87
CA ILE A 372 2.41 -11.58 -10.31
C ILE A 372 3.66 -11.13 -11.06
N VAL A 373 3.74 -11.50 -12.33
CA VAL A 373 4.74 -10.96 -13.25
C VAL A 373 4.33 -9.53 -13.59
N PRO A 374 5.25 -8.55 -13.53
CA PRO A 374 4.97 -7.16 -13.89
C PRO A 374 4.93 -7.01 -15.42
N ASP A 375 3.98 -7.68 -16.05
CA ASP A 375 3.60 -7.49 -17.45
C ASP A 375 2.27 -6.73 -17.52
N ALA A 376 2.10 -5.90 -18.55
CA ALA A 376 0.94 -5.03 -18.68
C ALA A 376 -0.38 -5.81 -18.84
N ASP A 377 -0.44 -6.90 -19.59
CA ASP A 377 -1.70 -7.67 -19.73
C ASP A 377 -2.08 -8.33 -18.41
N THR A 378 -1.08 -8.89 -17.72
CA THR A 378 -1.25 -9.46 -16.39
C THR A 378 -1.76 -8.40 -15.40
N CYS A 379 -1.12 -7.23 -15.36
CA CYS A 379 -1.50 -6.12 -14.49
C CYS A 379 -2.91 -5.60 -14.81
N ILE A 380 -3.26 -5.43 -16.09
CA ILE A 380 -4.60 -4.98 -16.53
C ILE A 380 -5.67 -5.97 -16.08
N ASN A 381 -5.45 -7.27 -16.31
CA ASN A 381 -6.41 -8.31 -15.96
C ASN A 381 -6.68 -8.32 -14.45
N PHE A 382 -5.63 -8.34 -13.62
CA PHE A 382 -5.81 -8.30 -12.15
C PHE A 382 -6.39 -6.97 -11.66
N SER A 383 -6.10 -5.85 -12.32
CA SER A 383 -6.73 -4.57 -12.03
C SER A 383 -8.25 -4.63 -12.23
N GLN A 384 -8.71 -5.25 -13.32
CA GLN A 384 -10.14 -5.42 -13.58
C GLN A 384 -10.82 -6.36 -12.58
N ILE A 385 -10.14 -7.40 -12.14
CA ILE A 385 -10.63 -8.30 -11.07
C ILE A 385 -10.81 -7.51 -9.78
N LEU A 386 -9.80 -6.73 -9.37
CA LEU A 386 -9.84 -5.90 -8.16
C LEU A 386 -10.96 -4.85 -8.22
N LEU A 387 -11.06 -4.11 -9.33
CA LEU A 387 -12.13 -3.13 -9.54
C LEU A 387 -13.53 -3.79 -9.57
N SER A 388 -13.61 -5.03 -10.03
CA SER A 388 -14.88 -5.78 -9.99
C SER A 388 -15.28 -6.21 -8.58
N ALA A 389 -14.30 -6.49 -7.72
CA ALA A 389 -14.52 -6.85 -6.33
C ALA A 389 -15.04 -5.69 -5.47
N CYS A 390 -14.76 -4.43 -5.85
CA CYS A 390 -15.15 -3.22 -5.11
C CYS A 390 -16.37 -2.47 -5.71
N LYS A 391 -17.18 -3.11 -6.56
CA LYS A 391 -18.30 -2.43 -7.26
C LYS A 391 -19.38 -1.83 -6.36
N ASN A 392 -19.47 -2.26 -5.11
CA ASN A 392 -20.48 -1.80 -4.15
C ASN A 392 -19.93 -0.76 -3.15
N THR A 393 -18.74 -0.24 -3.40
CA THR A 393 -18.00 0.65 -2.50
C THR A 393 -17.48 1.85 -3.26
N ILE A 394 -17.64 3.05 -2.70
CA ILE A 394 -17.15 4.26 -3.36
C ILE A 394 -15.69 4.54 -2.96
N GLU A 395 -15.36 4.42 -1.68
CA GLU A 395 -14.03 4.82 -1.19
C GLU A 395 -12.96 3.80 -1.60
N MET A 396 -13.28 2.50 -1.56
CA MET A 396 -12.41 1.44 -2.05
C MET A 396 -12.20 1.53 -3.56
N GLU A 397 -13.26 1.77 -4.35
CA GLU A 397 -13.12 1.95 -5.80
C GLU A 397 -12.25 3.17 -6.12
N LYS A 398 -12.54 4.32 -5.49
CA LYS A 398 -11.72 5.53 -5.60
C LYS A 398 -10.26 5.27 -5.27
N TYR A 399 -10.00 4.56 -4.16
CA TYR A 399 -8.66 4.23 -3.72
C TYR A 399 -7.94 3.30 -4.72
N LEU A 400 -8.60 2.25 -5.20
CA LEU A 400 -8.02 1.31 -6.17
C LEU A 400 -7.74 1.98 -7.51
N VAL A 401 -8.66 2.78 -8.03
CA VAL A 401 -8.44 3.54 -9.27
C VAL A 401 -7.22 4.44 -9.13
N TRP A 402 -7.13 5.21 -8.05
CA TRP A 402 -5.96 6.07 -7.78
C TRP A 402 -4.67 5.26 -7.61
N TYR A 403 -4.69 4.20 -6.81
CA TYR A 403 -3.52 3.37 -6.54
C TYR A 403 -2.97 2.73 -7.83
N LEU A 404 -3.83 2.08 -8.61
CA LEU A 404 -3.46 1.36 -9.83
C LEU A 404 -2.94 2.31 -10.90
N THR A 405 -3.64 3.43 -11.14
CA THR A 405 -3.17 4.44 -12.10
C THR A 405 -1.84 5.04 -11.72
N ASN A 406 -1.68 5.50 -10.48
CA ASN A 406 -0.43 6.08 -10.00
C ASN A 406 0.71 5.05 -10.05
N ARG A 407 0.45 3.80 -9.68
CA ARG A 407 1.43 2.72 -9.72
C ARG A 407 1.93 2.46 -11.14
N PHE A 408 1.03 2.35 -12.11
CA PHE A 408 1.43 2.07 -13.50
C PHE A 408 2.09 3.30 -14.15
N GLU A 409 1.65 4.50 -13.83
CA GLU A 409 2.28 5.74 -14.31
C GLU A 409 3.71 5.92 -13.82
N SER A 410 3.95 5.63 -12.53
CA SER A 410 5.27 5.80 -11.90
C SER A 410 6.18 4.58 -12.02
N SER A 411 5.75 3.53 -12.71
CA SER A 411 6.54 2.30 -12.85
C SER A 411 7.74 2.50 -13.76
N ASN A 412 8.89 2.00 -13.31
CA ASN A 412 10.12 1.93 -14.13
C ASN A 412 10.17 0.67 -15.00
N VAL A 413 9.13 -0.17 -14.99
CA VAL A 413 9.05 -1.36 -15.84
C VAL A 413 8.52 -0.97 -17.22
N MET A 414 9.32 -1.23 -18.25
CA MET A 414 8.96 -0.97 -19.65
C MET A 414 7.64 -1.66 -20.03
N GLY A 415 6.77 -0.93 -20.74
CA GLY A 415 5.44 -1.40 -21.15
C GLY A 415 4.30 -1.18 -20.14
N MET A 416 4.59 -0.74 -18.90
CA MET A 416 3.53 -0.42 -17.91
C MET A 416 2.66 0.78 -18.28
N ASP A 417 3.10 1.60 -19.22
CA ASP A 417 2.28 2.66 -19.79
C ASP A 417 1.02 2.12 -20.48
N ARG A 418 1.06 0.90 -21.04
CA ARG A 418 -0.15 0.24 -21.56
C ARG A 418 -1.16 -0.03 -20.44
N ALA A 419 -0.71 -0.46 -19.27
CA ALA A 419 -1.57 -0.63 -18.10
C ALA A 419 -2.11 0.71 -17.60
N PHE A 420 -1.27 1.75 -17.53
CA PHE A 420 -1.71 3.11 -17.22
C PHE A 420 -2.77 3.63 -18.20
N VAL A 421 -2.52 3.53 -19.51
CA VAL A 421 -3.45 3.99 -20.56
C VAL A 421 -4.78 3.25 -20.44
N SER A 422 -4.73 1.92 -20.30
CA SER A 422 -5.94 1.11 -20.09
C SER A 422 -6.73 1.57 -18.86
N MET A 423 -6.06 1.78 -17.73
CA MET A 423 -6.71 2.26 -16.51
C MET A 423 -7.31 3.65 -16.68
N ALA A 424 -6.53 4.61 -17.20
CA ALA A 424 -6.97 6.00 -17.37
C ALA A 424 -8.17 6.12 -18.32
N LEU A 425 -8.13 5.43 -19.46
CA LEU A 425 -9.23 5.42 -20.42
C LEU A 425 -10.49 4.78 -19.84
N ASN A 426 -10.35 3.63 -19.16
CA ASN A 426 -11.49 2.87 -18.65
C ASN A 426 -12.11 3.42 -17.35
N THR A 427 -11.47 4.40 -16.71
CA THR A 427 -11.95 4.99 -15.44
C THR A 427 -12.22 6.47 -15.59
N TYR A 428 -11.18 7.29 -15.77
CA TYR A 428 -11.29 8.74 -15.89
C TYR A 428 -12.01 9.16 -17.17
N CYS A 429 -11.60 8.64 -18.33
CA CYS A 429 -12.13 9.11 -19.63
C CYS A 429 -13.51 8.57 -19.96
N GLN A 430 -13.88 7.41 -19.40
CA GLN A 430 -15.26 6.89 -19.42
C GLN A 430 -16.16 7.54 -18.36
N GLY A 431 -15.65 8.47 -17.55
CA GLY A 431 -16.41 9.20 -16.53
C GLY A 431 -16.70 8.42 -15.24
N LYS A 432 -16.18 7.21 -15.07
CA LYS A 432 -16.37 6.43 -13.84
C LYS A 432 -15.80 7.13 -12.61
N SER A 433 -14.73 7.92 -12.78
CA SER A 433 -14.12 8.73 -11.73
C SER A 433 -14.88 10.05 -11.46
N TRP A 434 -16.21 9.99 -11.29
CA TRP A 434 -17.07 11.17 -11.11
C TRP A 434 -16.79 11.96 -9.82
N TRP A 435 -16.11 11.35 -8.85
CA TRP A 435 -15.66 11.98 -7.62
C TRP A 435 -14.45 12.91 -7.79
N THR A 436 -13.80 12.88 -8.97
CA THR A 436 -12.59 13.65 -9.27
C THR A 436 -12.93 14.94 -10.01
N ASP A 437 -12.17 16.01 -9.75
CA ASP A 437 -12.33 17.29 -10.43
C ASP A 437 -12.03 17.20 -11.94
N SER A 438 -12.62 18.11 -12.71
CA SER A 438 -12.52 18.11 -14.16
C SER A 438 -11.12 18.34 -14.72
N VAL A 439 -10.26 19.06 -13.98
CA VAL A 439 -8.89 19.34 -14.41
C VAL A 439 -8.06 18.08 -14.35
N THR A 440 -8.18 17.33 -13.24
CA THR A 440 -7.51 16.04 -13.08
C THR A 440 -7.99 15.03 -14.13
N VAL A 441 -9.30 14.92 -14.38
CA VAL A 441 -9.83 14.04 -15.44
C VAL A 441 -9.26 14.42 -16.81
N SER A 442 -9.25 15.72 -17.15
CA SER A 442 -8.74 16.20 -18.44
C SER A 442 -7.26 15.86 -18.63
N LYS A 443 -6.42 16.10 -17.60
CA LYS A 443 -4.99 15.78 -17.63
C LYS A 443 -4.74 14.28 -17.76
N MET A 444 -5.49 13.45 -17.03
CA MET A 444 -5.37 11.99 -17.12
C MET A 444 -5.71 11.49 -18.53
N CYS A 445 -6.77 12.02 -19.13
CA CYS A 445 -7.16 11.66 -20.49
C CYS A 445 -6.16 12.14 -21.53
N GLU A 446 -5.70 13.39 -21.45
CA GLU A 446 -4.65 13.90 -22.34
C GLU A 446 -3.39 13.03 -22.27
N ASN A 447 -2.92 12.72 -21.05
CA ASN A 447 -1.76 11.85 -20.85
C ASN A 447 -1.98 10.44 -21.44
N ALA A 448 -3.17 9.86 -21.23
CA ALA A 448 -3.50 8.54 -21.75
C ALA A 448 -3.55 8.50 -23.28
N PHE A 449 -4.25 9.46 -23.90
CA PHE A 449 -4.34 9.55 -25.36
C PHE A 449 -2.97 9.78 -26.00
N ARG A 450 -2.13 10.64 -25.42
CA ARG A 450 -0.78 10.86 -25.95
C ARG A 450 0.09 9.60 -25.88
N ARG A 451 0.07 8.88 -24.75
CA ARG A 451 0.85 7.64 -24.59
C ARG A 451 0.32 6.49 -25.44
N ALA A 452 -0.97 6.48 -25.77
CA ALA A 452 -1.60 5.41 -26.53
C ALA A 452 -0.94 5.17 -27.90
N HIS A 453 -0.41 6.21 -28.54
CA HIS A 453 0.24 6.13 -29.86
C HIS A 453 1.67 5.57 -29.81
N THR A 454 2.28 5.46 -28.62
CA THR A 454 3.65 4.97 -28.45
C THR A 454 3.78 3.76 -27.52
N LEU A 455 2.69 3.03 -27.35
CA LEU A 455 2.69 1.76 -26.64
C LEU A 455 3.47 0.69 -27.40
N ILE A 456 4.06 -0.24 -26.68
CA ILE A 456 4.70 -1.41 -27.27
C ILE A 456 3.68 -2.20 -28.08
N GLY A 457 4.03 -2.55 -29.31
CA GLY A 457 3.18 -3.24 -30.29
C GLY A 457 2.50 -2.31 -31.30
N GLU A 458 2.38 -1.02 -30.98
CA GLU A 458 1.82 -0.01 -31.88
C GLU A 458 2.80 0.39 -32.99
N THR A 459 2.26 0.78 -34.14
CA THR A 459 3.08 1.34 -35.23
C THR A 459 3.45 2.78 -34.89
N ALA A 460 4.76 3.07 -34.90
CA ALA A 460 5.25 4.41 -34.60
C ALA A 460 4.73 5.44 -35.63
N PRO A 461 4.19 6.60 -35.19
CA PRO A 461 3.71 7.64 -36.09
C PRO A 461 4.81 8.12 -37.04
N ASP A 462 4.52 8.27 -38.33
CA ASP A 462 5.51 8.76 -39.28
C ASP A 462 5.82 10.25 -39.03
N LEU A 463 7.08 10.63 -39.16
CA LEU A 463 7.54 12.02 -39.05
C LEU A 463 8.23 12.42 -40.34
N GLU A 464 8.01 13.66 -40.77
CA GLU A 464 8.74 14.27 -41.88
C GLU A 464 9.45 15.50 -41.37
N LEU A 465 10.78 15.42 -41.30
CA LEU A 465 11.65 16.39 -40.65
C LEU A 465 12.85 16.70 -41.55
N LYS A 466 13.47 17.86 -41.34
CA LYS A 466 14.68 18.26 -42.06
C LYS A 466 15.91 17.53 -41.54
N ASP A 467 16.79 17.11 -42.44
CA ASP A 467 18.14 16.64 -42.12
C ASP A 467 19.13 17.81 -41.97
N THR A 468 20.41 17.49 -41.83
CA THR A 468 21.50 18.47 -41.67
C THR A 468 21.78 19.31 -42.92
N LYS A 469 21.21 18.92 -44.07
CA LYS A 469 21.30 19.61 -45.37
C LYS A 469 19.99 20.31 -45.73
N ASP A 470 19.09 20.47 -44.74
CA ASP A 470 17.76 21.05 -44.88
C ASP A 470 16.85 20.31 -45.88
N GLN A 471 17.10 19.01 -46.11
CA GLN A 471 16.26 18.12 -46.93
C GLN A 471 15.20 17.42 -46.07
N TRP A 472 13.97 17.34 -46.59
CA TRP A 472 12.88 16.61 -45.92
C TRP A 472 13.10 15.11 -45.99
N ILE A 473 13.13 14.45 -44.82
CA ILE A 473 13.26 13.02 -44.66
C ILE A 473 12.05 12.49 -43.89
N ASN A 474 11.33 11.55 -44.50
CA ASN A 474 10.27 10.81 -43.83
C ASN A 474 10.86 9.61 -43.06
N THR A 475 10.61 9.51 -41.75
CA THR A 475 11.16 8.44 -40.89
C THR A 475 10.68 7.03 -41.29
N ASN A 476 9.55 6.94 -41.99
CA ASN A 476 9.04 5.68 -42.52
C ASN A 476 9.91 5.15 -43.67
N SER A 477 10.57 6.03 -44.43
CA SER A 477 11.48 5.64 -45.54
C SER A 477 12.75 4.93 -45.05
N ILE A 478 13.15 5.13 -43.79
CA ILE A 478 14.38 4.56 -43.22
C ILE A 478 14.12 3.13 -42.76
N GLN A 479 14.36 2.12 -43.59
CA GLN A 479 14.08 0.73 -43.23
C GLN A 479 15.31 -0.03 -42.71
N GLY A 480 15.06 -0.98 -41.82
CA GLY A 480 16.05 -1.87 -41.23
C GLY A 480 15.37 -2.87 -40.29
N PRO A 481 16.02 -3.98 -39.90
CA PRO A 481 15.46 -4.95 -38.96
C PRO A 481 15.17 -4.33 -37.58
N TYR A 482 15.96 -3.33 -37.20
CA TYR A 482 15.64 -2.40 -36.12
C TYR A 482 15.95 -0.96 -36.53
N VAL A 483 15.07 -0.05 -36.11
CA VAL A 483 15.25 1.40 -36.26
C VAL A 483 15.15 2.02 -34.87
N VAL A 484 16.24 2.59 -34.37
CA VAL A 484 16.27 3.28 -33.08
C VAL A 484 16.02 4.76 -33.30
N MET A 485 15.03 5.32 -32.63
CA MET A 485 14.75 6.76 -32.63
C MET A 485 15.14 7.34 -31.28
N VAL A 486 16.06 8.29 -31.26
CA VAL A 486 16.45 9.02 -30.04
C VAL A 486 16.02 10.48 -30.16
N PHE A 487 15.12 10.90 -29.28
CA PHE A 487 14.72 12.29 -29.11
C PHE A 487 15.65 12.93 -28.10
N TRP A 488 16.39 13.97 -28.51
CA TRP A 488 17.43 14.57 -27.69
C TRP A 488 17.49 16.10 -27.82
N ASP A 489 18.29 16.71 -26.96
CA ASP A 489 18.55 18.16 -26.95
C ASP A 489 20.07 18.42 -26.80
N PRO A 490 20.68 19.28 -27.63
CA PRO A 490 22.12 19.55 -27.61
C PRO A 490 22.63 20.23 -26.33
N THR A 491 21.74 20.81 -25.53
CA THR A 491 22.07 21.43 -24.23
C THR A 491 21.85 20.50 -23.05
N CYS A 492 21.29 19.31 -23.25
CA CYS A 492 21.05 18.35 -22.18
C CYS A 492 22.32 17.54 -21.88
N GLY A 493 22.84 17.65 -20.64
CA GLY A 493 24.03 16.92 -20.20
C GLY A 493 23.92 15.40 -20.39
N HIS A 494 22.80 14.79 -19.96
CA HIS A 494 22.60 13.35 -20.10
C HIS A 494 22.49 12.91 -21.57
N CYS A 495 21.94 13.73 -22.48
CA CYS A 495 21.92 13.42 -23.91
C CYS A 495 23.34 13.30 -24.49
N LYS A 496 24.27 14.17 -24.05
CA LYS A 496 25.66 14.17 -24.51
C LYS A 496 26.42 12.91 -24.12
N GLU A 497 26.01 12.24 -23.03
CA GLU A 497 26.56 10.95 -22.60
C GLU A 497 25.93 9.76 -23.36
N VAL A 498 24.63 9.85 -23.65
CA VAL A 498 23.85 8.78 -24.29
C VAL A 498 24.18 8.64 -25.77
N LEU A 499 24.36 9.73 -26.52
CA LEU A 499 24.58 9.67 -27.97
C LEU A 499 25.88 8.94 -28.37
N PRO A 500 27.04 9.15 -27.74
CA PRO A 500 28.25 8.39 -28.08
C PRO A 500 28.12 6.90 -27.78
N LYS A 501 27.45 6.53 -26.68
CA LYS A 501 27.13 5.13 -26.37
C LYS A 501 26.23 4.51 -27.45
N LEU A 502 25.19 5.23 -27.86
CA LEU A 502 24.29 4.79 -28.93
C LEU A 502 25.01 4.67 -30.27
N ALA A 503 25.93 5.59 -30.59
CA ALA A 503 26.73 5.53 -31.79
C ALA A 503 27.66 4.30 -31.81
N LYS A 504 28.25 3.94 -30.67
CA LYS A 504 29.00 2.70 -30.51
C LYS A 504 28.12 1.48 -30.79
N ILE A 505 26.97 1.37 -30.13
CA ILE A 505 26.04 0.24 -30.32
C ILE A 505 25.57 0.14 -31.78
N TYR A 506 25.31 1.28 -32.43
CA TYR A 506 25.00 1.31 -33.86
C TYR A 506 26.15 0.79 -34.71
N ASN A 507 27.38 1.27 -34.48
CA ASN A 507 28.54 0.85 -35.25
C ASN A 507 28.79 -0.66 -35.16
N ASP A 508 28.58 -1.25 -33.98
CA ASP A 508 28.71 -2.69 -33.73
C ASP A 508 27.59 -3.52 -34.42
N ASN A 509 26.48 -2.89 -34.82
CA ASN A 509 25.30 -3.56 -35.39
C ASN A 509 24.92 -3.08 -36.80
N LYS A 510 25.65 -2.13 -37.40
CA LYS A 510 25.35 -1.56 -38.73
C LYS A 510 25.37 -2.60 -39.85
N ASP A 511 26.25 -3.60 -39.74
CA ASP A 511 26.38 -4.69 -40.73
C ASP A 511 25.18 -5.65 -40.67
N LYS A 512 24.41 -5.61 -39.57
CA LYS A 512 23.11 -6.29 -39.44
C LYS A 512 21.97 -5.45 -40.02
N GLY A 513 22.25 -4.29 -40.63
CA GLY A 513 21.28 -3.41 -41.27
C GLY A 513 20.52 -2.46 -40.35
N TRP A 514 20.93 -2.33 -39.08
CA TRP A 514 20.29 -1.41 -38.12
C TRP A 514 20.34 0.04 -38.61
N LYS A 515 19.41 0.86 -38.11
CA LYS A 515 19.37 2.30 -38.36
C LYS A 515 19.18 3.06 -37.05
N VAL A 516 19.80 4.22 -36.93
CA VAL A 516 19.59 5.14 -35.81
C VAL A 516 19.25 6.52 -36.33
N ILE A 517 18.15 7.07 -35.82
CA ILE A 517 17.63 8.40 -36.12
C ILE A 517 17.77 9.25 -34.85
N ALA A 518 18.58 10.30 -34.92
CA ALA A 518 18.78 11.25 -33.83
C ALA A 518 17.97 12.53 -34.07
N LEU A 519 16.89 12.71 -33.32
CA LEU A 519 15.93 13.80 -33.46
C LEU A 519 16.23 14.92 -32.45
N SER A 520 16.93 15.98 -32.88
CA SER A 520 17.31 17.11 -32.03
C SER A 520 16.23 18.19 -31.97
N SER A 521 16.25 19.06 -30.94
CA SER A 521 15.36 20.24 -30.90
C SER A 521 15.74 21.25 -31.99
N GLY A 522 14.75 21.84 -32.66
CA GLY A 522 14.98 22.74 -33.80
C GLY A 522 15.41 24.16 -33.46
N ASP A 523 15.16 24.62 -32.23
CA ASP A 523 15.43 25.98 -31.76
C ASP A 523 16.90 26.22 -31.36
N LYS A 524 17.75 25.19 -31.37
CA LYS A 524 19.14 25.21 -30.86
C LYS A 524 20.17 24.80 -31.90
N ARG A 525 20.07 25.36 -33.11
CA ARG A 525 20.92 24.97 -34.26
C ARG A 525 22.41 25.19 -34.00
N LYS A 526 22.79 26.26 -33.28
CA LYS A 526 24.20 26.58 -32.99
C LYS A 526 24.83 25.52 -32.08
N GLU A 527 24.17 25.20 -30.97
CA GLU A 527 24.61 24.20 -30.00
C GLU A 527 24.61 22.80 -30.61
N TRP A 528 23.63 22.50 -31.46
CA TRP A 528 23.60 21.25 -32.21
C TRP A 528 24.79 21.13 -33.15
N LEU A 529 25.12 22.19 -33.92
CA LEU A 529 26.24 22.19 -34.85
C LEU A 529 27.58 22.05 -34.12
N GLU A 530 27.74 22.72 -32.98
CA GLU A 530 28.91 22.59 -32.11
C GLU A 530 29.06 21.14 -31.61
N TYR A 531 27.97 20.53 -31.12
CA TYR A 531 27.99 19.13 -30.69
C TYR A 531 28.35 18.19 -31.85
N TYR A 532 27.70 18.35 -33.00
CA TYR A 532 27.92 17.53 -34.20
C TYR A 532 29.38 17.58 -34.68
N ASN A 533 30.02 18.76 -34.65
CA ASN A 533 31.40 18.94 -35.08
C ASN A 533 32.42 18.41 -34.06
N THR A 534 32.09 18.44 -32.76
CA THR A 534 32.99 18.00 -31.67
C THR A 534 32.88 16.50 -31.38
N HIS A 535 31.83 15.83 -31.86
CA HIS A 535 31.56 14.40 -31.61
C HIS A 535 31.45 13.61 -32.94
N PRO A 536 32.58 13.46 -33.69
CA PRO A 536 32.59 12.83 -35.00
C PRO A 536 32.04 11.40 -35.00
N GLU A 537 32.16 10.66 -33.89
CA GLU A 537 31.61 9.32 -33.71
C GLU A 537 30.08 9.28 -33.86
N THR A 538 29.39 10.38 -33.56
CA THR A 538 27.92 10.48 -33.68
C THR A 538 27.44 10.88 -35.07
N GLN A 539 28.34 11.30 -35.97
CA GLN A 539 27.98 11.75 -37.32
C GLN A 539 27.51 10.61 -38.23
N THR A 540 27.78 9.36 -37.85
CA THR A 540 27.30 8.17 -38.58
C THR A 540 25.79 7.94 -38.42
N LEU A 541 25.15 8.60 -37.45
CA LEU A 541 23.72 8.53 -37.19
C LEU A 541 22.95 9.43 -38.17
N THR A 542 21.68 9.12 -38.44
CA THR A 542 20.81 10.00 -39.22
C THR A 542 20.27 11.11 -38.33
N HIS A 543 20.78 12.33 -38.47
CA HIS A 543 20.32 13.47 -37.68
C HIS A 543 19.13 14.18 -38.35
N LEU A 544 18.05 14.36 -37.60
CA LEU A 544 16.84 15.08 -38.01
C LEU A 544 16.52 16.19 -36.99
N ILE A 545 15.96 17.30 -37.47
CA ILE A 545 15.71 18.51 -36.67
C ILE A 545 14.20 18.66 -36.40
N ARG A 546 13.79 18.65 -35.13
CA ARG A 546 12.39 18.79 -34.65
C ARG A 546 11.89 20.25 -34.67
N GLY A 547 12.27 21.00 -35.69
CA GLY A 547 11.88 22.39 -35.88
C GLY A 547 10.60 22.50 -36.71
N GLU A 548 10.74 22.97 -37.94
CA GLU A 548 9.64 23.03 -38.89
C GLU A 548 9.15 21.63 -39.25
N VAL A 549 7.82 21.45 -39.21
CA VAL A 549 7.12 20.26 -39.69
C VAL A 549 6.34 20.62 -40.95
N GLN A 550 6.30 19.70 -41.91
CA GLN A 550 5.73 19.96 -43.25
C GLN A 550 4.20 20.14 -43.23
N SER A 551 3.51 19.61 -42.21
CA SER A 551 2.04 19.69 -42.10
C SER A 551 1.56 19.54 -40.65
N GLN A 552 0.29 19.88 -40.40
CA GLN A 552 -0.36 19.66 -39.10
C GLN A 552 -0.37 18.18 -38.70
N LYS A 553 -0.55 17.25 -39.65
CA LYS A 553 -0.46 15.80 -39.42
C LYS A 553 0.87 15.44 -38.74
N TYR A 554 1.99 15.95 -39.25
CA TYR A 554 3.30 15.65 -38.68
C TYR A 554 3.56 16.38 -37.35
N ALA A 555 2.94 17.55 -37.14
CA ALA A 555 2.92 18.20 -35.83
C ALA A 555 2.21 17.32 -34.78
N ASP A 556 1.03 16.79 -35.13
CA ASP A 556 0.23 15.92 -34.27
C ASP A 556 0.94 14.59 -34.00
N ASN A 557 1.58 14.01 -35.03
CA ASN A 557 2.41 12.82 -34.88
C ASN A 557 3.60 13.06 -33.95
N LEU A 558 4.32 14.18 -34.10
CA LEU A 558 5.43 14.53 -33.23
C LEU A 558 4.97 14.70 -31.77
N TYR A 559 3.82 15.33 -31.56
CA TYR A 559 3.20 15.49 -30.25
C TYR A 559 2.80 14.14 -29.61
N SER A 560 2.37 13.19 -30.45
CA SER A 560 1.97 11.83 -30.05
C SER A 560 3.14 10.98 -29.54
N TYR A 561 4.40 11.34 -29.83
CA TYR A 561 5.56 10.62 -29.28
C TYR A 561 5.77 10.79 -27.77
N TYR A 562 4.93 11.60 -27.09
CA TYR A 562 4.95 11.83 -25.64
C TYR A 562 6.36 12.10 -25.07
N VAL A 563 7.13 12.93 -25.77
CA VAL A 563 8.49 13.30 -25.34
C VAL A 563 8.42 14.39 -24.28
N ILE A 564 8.31 13.97 -23.01
CA ILE A 564 8.29 14.88 -21.84
C ILE A 564 9.69 15.14 -21.28
N ALA A 565 10.67 14.31 -21.60
CA ALA A 565 12.06 14.43 -21.17
C ALA A 565 13.02 13.94 -22.26
N SER A 566 14.23 14.51 -22.28
CA SER A 566 15.32 14.12 -23.19
C SER A 566 16.49 13.54 -22.36
N PRO A 567 17.14 12.46 -22.82
CA PRO A 567 16.84 11.71 -24.03
C PRO A 567 15.65 10.76 -23.84
N THR A 568 14.88 10.54 -24.91
CA THR A 568 13.87 9.49 -24.99
C THR A 568 14.19 8.58 -26.16
N ILE A 569 14.32 7.27 -25.92
CA ILE A 569 14.71 6.27 -26.93
C ILE A 569 13.54 5.33 -27.22
N TYR A 570 13.21 5.16 -28.50
CA TYR A 570 12.30 4.14 -29.00
C TYR A 570 13.05 3.17 -29.92
N VAL A 571 12.68 1.90 -29.84
CA VAL A 571 13.19 0.87 -30.76
C VAL A 571 12.02 0.34 -31.56
N LEU A 572 12.16 0.41 -32.89
CA LEU A 572 11.17 -0.08 -33.84
C LEU A 572 11.66 -1.36 -34.51
N ASP A 573 10.77 -2.28 -34.84
CA ASP A 573 11.06 -3.41 -35.72
C ASP A 573 10.98 -3.03 -37.22
N GLY A 574 11.22 -4.01 -38.10
CA GLY A 574 11.14 -3.83 -39.55
C GLY A 574 9.77 -3.41 -40.09
N ASN A 575 8.70 -3.59 -39.32
CA ASN A 575 7.35 -3.15 -39.65
C ASN A 575 6.98 -1.83 -38.95
N LYS A 576 7.98 -1.14 -38.38
CA LYS A 576 7.81 0.11 -37.61
C LYS A 576 6.99 -0.04 -36.33
N LYS A 577 6.78 -1.26 -35.86
CA LYS A 577 6.15 -1.49 -34.55
C LYS A 577 7.14 -1.18 -33.45
N ILE A 578 6.68 -0.47 -32.43
CA ILE A 578 7.47 -0.15 -31.25
C ILE A 578 7.66 -1.45 -30.47
N VAL A 579 8.91 -1.90 -30.35
CA VAL A 579 9.28 -3.09 -29.55
C VAL A 579 9.87 -2.69 -28.21
N ALA A 580 10.39 -1.47 -28.09
CA ALA A 580 10.75 -0.86 -26.80
C ALA A 580 10.37 0.62 -26.80
N ASN A 581 9.84 1.08 -25.66
CA ASN A 581 9.52 2.48 -25.43
C ASN A 581 10.32 3.02 -24.24
N ARG A 582 10.94 4.20 -24.41
CA ARG A 582 11.72 4.90 -23.36
C ARG A 582 12.77 3.99 -22.70
N ILE A 583 13.45 3.18 -23.50
CA ILE A 583 14.47 2.24 -23.03
C ILE A 583 15.73 2.98 -22.56
N ASP A 584 16.31 2.52 -21.46
CA ASP A 584 17.63 2.97 -21.01
C ASP A 584 18.71 2.45 -21.96
N ILE A 585 19.64 3.32 -22.34
CA ILE A 585 20.75 2.98 -23.24
C ILE A 585 21.59 1.81 -22.71
N ASP A 586 21.77 1.73 -21.38
CA ASP A 586 22.59 0.70 -20.76
C ASP A 586 21.91 -0.68 -20.79
N LYS A 587 20.60 -0.73 -21.07
CA LYS A 587 19.80 -1.96 -21.23
C LYS A 587 19.50 -2.34 -22.67
N MET A 588 19.83 -1.47 -23.61
CA MET A 588 19.43 -1.62 -25.01
C MET A 588 20.08 -2.83 -25.69
N GLU A 589 21.38 -3.07 -25.45
CA GLU A 589 22.10 -4.19 -26.08
C GLU A 589 21.57 -5.55 -25.59
N GLU A 590 21.43 -5.72 -24.27
CA GLU A 590 20.85 -6.91 -23.64
C GLU A 590 19.43 -7.19 -24.16
N PHE A 591 18.60 -6.15 -24.23
CA PHE A 591 17.23 -6.25 -24.72
C PHE A 591 17.16 -6.69 -26.19
N LEU A 592 18.01 -6.13 -27.05
CA LEU A 592 18.01 -6.46 -28.48
C LEU A 592 18.53 -7.88 -28.75
N GLN A 593 19.54 -8.33 -27.98
CA GLN A 593 19.99 -9.72 -28.02
C GLN A 593 18.86 -10.68 -27.62
N HIS A 594 18.08 -10.33 -26.61
CA HIS A 594 16.91 -11.09 -26.19
C HIS A 594 15.84 -11.16 -27.30
N LEU A 595 15.48 -10.03 -27.92
CA LEU A 595 14.54 -10.00 -29.04
C LEU A 595 14.99 -10.85 -30.24
N ASP A 596 16.28 -10.84 -30.56
CA ASP A 596 16.82 -11.68 -31.63
C ASP A 596 16.74 -13.17 -31.29
N ALA A 597 16.98 -13.55 -30.04
CA ALA A 597 16.82 -14.92 -29.56
C ALA A 597 15.34 -15.38 -29.63
N GLU A 598 14.40 -14.53 -29.23
CA GLU A 598 12.97 -14.83 -29.34
C GLU A 598 12.51 -15.01 -30.79
N LYS A 599 12.95 -14.13 -31.69
CA LYS A 599 12.65 -14.24 -33.13
C LYS A 599 13.20 -15.52 -33.73
N LYS A 600 14.37 -15.99 -33.27
CA LYS A 600 14.95 -17.27 -33.70
C LYS A 600 14.17 -18.47 -33.15
N ALA A 601 13.68 -18.40 -31.91
CA ALA A 601 12.91 -19.49 -31.29
C ALA A 601 11.50 -19.65 -31.89
N LYS A 602 10.93 -18.58 -32.47
CA LYS A 602 9.62 -18.59 -33.15
C LYS A 602 9.68 -19.06 -34.61
N LYS A 603 10.88 -19.14 -35.20
CA LYS A 603 11.12 -19.70 -36.53
C LYS A 603 11.50 -21.17 -36.40
#